data_AF-A0A7S2PPY8-F1
#
_entry.id   AF-A0A7S2PPY8-F1
#
_cell.length_a   1.000
_cell.length_b   1.000
_cell.length_c   1.000
_cell.angle_alpha   90.00
_cell.angle_beta   90.00
_cell.angle_gamma   90.00
#
_symmetry.space_group_name_H-M   'P 1'
#
loop_
_entity.id
_entity.type
_entity.pdbx_description
1 polymer ?
#
loop_
_entity_poly.entity_id
_entity_poly.type
_entity_poly.pdbx_seq_one_letter_code
_entity_poly.pdbx_strand_id
1 'polypeptide(L)'
;GGRSPMRLLEQRNRRRRSRTHSRGRGSDRDPSEPPPERPKKRKVRQAAAESPPPAKATKKSRAAAPPPSDESEAAPPPPATKGEAKTSGKAKVKLYKMGEFCCNIVANYVKGREIPEHLAQKLQIDQRTKIDHCQAHLERAGQLATVWHFSAADRKDCAAYDALCDYFVEKQRVGLVQTPSYYVYIVPPTEAYLKQLGLQNSNFVVGLQIPIKK
;
A
#
# COMPACT_ATOMS: atom_id res chain seq x y z
N GLY A 1 15.44 -52.71 31.53
CA GLY A 1 15.92 -51.52 30.81
C GLY A 1 16.63 -51.95 29.56
N GLY A 2 16.33 -51.30 28.42
CA GLY A 2 17.19 -51.30 27.24
C GLY A 2 16.73 -52.11 26.02
N ARG A 3 16.42 -51.34 24.97
CA ARG A 3 16.58 -51.59 23.52
C ARG A 3 15.37 -52.10 22.71
N SER A 4 15.00 -51.23 21.77
CA SER A 4 14.03 -51.31 20.66
C SER A 4 14.21 -52.58 19.81
N PRO A 5 13.17 -53.02 19.07
CA PRO A 5 12.92 -52.46 17.73
C PRO A 5 11.44 -52.51 17.30
N MET A 6 10.95 -51.56 16.48
CA MET A 6 9.90 -51.86 15.49
C MET A 6 9.83 -50.76 14.42
N ARG A 7 10.38 -51.11 13.25
CA ARG A 7 9.92 -50.60 11.95
C ARG A 7 8.45 -50.98 11.80
N LEU A 8 7.57 -50.03 11.47
CA LEU A 8 6.47 -50.25 10.53
C LEU A 8 5.83 -48.89 10.20
N LEU A 9 6.27 -48.27 9.09
CA LEU A 9 5.54 -47.16 8.49
C LEU A 9 5.16 -47.56 7.06
N GLU A 10 4.20 -48.47 6.97
CA GLU A 10 3.55 -48.80 5.71
C GLU A 10 2.05 -49.04 5.96
N GLN A 11 1.26 -47.96 5.95
CA GLN A 11 -0.19 -47.99 5.80
C GLN A 11 -0.60 -46.75 5.01
N ARG A 12 -0.79 -46.89 3.69
CA ARG A 12 -2.12 -47.12 3.08
C ARG A 12 -3.17 -46.14 3.60
N ASN A 13 -3.41 -45.08 2.83
CA ASN A 13 -4.78 -44.55 2.71
C ASN A 13 -5.13 -44.29 1.23
N ARG A 14 -5.51 -45.40 0.57
CA ARG A 14 -6.34 -45.39 -0.63
C ARG A 14 -7.78 -45.10 -0.24
N ARG A 15 -8.32 -43.92 -0.61
CA ARG A 15 -9.75 -43.75 -0.88
C ARG A 15 -9.87 -42.81 -2.09
N ARG A 16 -9.95 -43.37 -3.30
CA ARG A 16 -11.21 -43.67 -4.01
C ARG A 16 -12.20 -42.50 -3.92
N ARG A 17 -12.36 -41.76 -5.01
CA ARG A 17 -13.67 -41.36 -5.57
C ARG A 17 -13.50 -40.95 -7.02
N SER A 18 -13.49 -41.98 -7.87
CA SER A 18 -13.96 -41.91 -9.24
C SER A 18 -15.46 -41.61 -9.19
N ARG A 19 -15.91 -40.52 -9.83
CA ARG A 19 -17.31 -40.36 -10.25
C ARG A 19 -17.33 -39.78 -11.66
N THR A 20 -17.61 -40.70 -12.57
CA THR A 20 -18.04 -40.50 -13.95
C THR A 20 -19.46 -39.94 -14.02
N HIS A 21 -19.72 -39.22 -15.13
CA HIS A 21 -20.97 -39.19 -15.91
C HIS A 21 -22.25 -38.53 -15.37
N SER A 22 -22.66 -37.44 -16.03
CA SER A 22 -23.95 -37.24 -16.75
C SER A 22 -23.94 -35.79 -17.29
N ARG A 23 -24.06 -35.47 -18.59
CA ARG A 23 -25.20 -35.59 -19.53
C ARG A 23 -26.54 -35.11 -18.95
N GLY A 24 -26.88 -33.85 -19.27
CA GLY A 24 -28.22 -33.26 -19.31
C GLY A 24 -28.08 -31.91 -20.02
N ARG A 25 -28.32 -31.74 -21.33
CA ARG A 25 -29.60 -31.77 -22.08
C ARG A 25 -30.67 -30.85 -21.48
N GLY A 26 -30.91 -29.74 -22.17
CA GLY A 26 -32.23 -29.14 -22.36
C GLY A 26 -32.65 -28.08 -21.35
N SER A 27 -32.56 -26.81 -21.75
CA SER A 27 -33.64 -25.86 -21.47
C SER A 27 -33.63 -24.78 -22.54
N ASP A 28 -34.60 -24.95 -23.44
CA ASP A 28 -35.38 -23.98 -24.20
C ASP A 28 -34.77 -22.61 -24.46
N ARG A 29 -34.24 -22.50 -25.68
CA ARG A 29 -33.90 -21.26 -26.36
C ARG A 29 -35.19 -20.74 -26.99
N ASP A 30 -35.80 -19.74 -26.38
CA ASP A 30 -36.89 -18.96 -26.94
C ASP A 30 -36.41 -18.23 -28.22
N PRO A 31 -37.00 -18.45 -29.41
CA PRO A 31 -36.60 -17.79 -30.64
C PRO A 31 -37.49 -16.57 -30.90
N SER A 32 -37.38 -15.51 -30.11
CA SER A 32 -38.08 -14.23 -30.38
C SER A 32 -37.40 -13.00 -29.77
N GLU A 33 -36.07 -12.93 -29.78
CA GLU A 33 -35.38 -11.65 -29.54
C GLU A 33 -34.45 -11.29 -30.71
N PRO A 34 -34.67 -10.13 -31.38
CA PRO A 34 -33.78 -9.65 -32.42
C PRO A 34 -32.41 -9.26 -31.81
N PRO A 35 -31.31 -9.50 -32.52
CA PRO A 35 -29.97 -9.22 -32.01
C PRO A 35 -29.78 -7.70 -31.78
N PRO A 36 -29.16 -7.27 -30.67
CA PRO A 36 -28.77 -5.88 -30.50
C PRO A 36 -27.75 -5.50 -31.58
N GLU A 37 -28.10 -4.46 -32.34
CA GLU A 37 -27.29 -3.88 -33.40
C GLU A 37 -25.91 -3.48 -32.87
N ARG A 38 -24.87 -3.94 -33.55
CA ARG A 38 -23.49 -3.52 -33.29
C ARG A 38 -23.31 -2.07 -33.74
N PRO A 39 -23.01 -1.10 -32.86
CA PRO A 39 -22.63 0.23 -33.32
C PRO A 39 -21.24 0.18 -33.97
N LYS A 40 -21.28 0.53 -35.24
CA LYS A 40 -20.23 0.67 -36.26
C LYS A 40 -18.95 1.33 -35.73
N LYS A 41 -17.82 0.72 -36.12
CA LYS A 41 -16.49 1.35 -36.25
C LYS A 41 -16.63 2.75 -36.89
N ARG A 42 -16.33 3.81 -36.16
CA ARG A 42 -15.90 5.09 -36.75
C ARG A 42 -14.38 5.22 -36.61
N LYS A 43 -13.70 4.93 -37.72
CA LYS A 43 -12.41 5.55 -38.05
C LYS A 43 -12.66 7.06 -38.15
N VAL A 44 -11.98 7.86 -37.35
CA VAL A 44 -11.69 9.26 -37.69
C VAL A 44 -10.18 9.39 -37.74
N ARG A 45 -9.68 9.44 -38.97
CA ARG A 45 -8.38 10.01 -39.34
C ARG A 45 -8.60 11.50 -39.56
N GLN A 46 -7.94 12.35 -38.79
CA GLN A 46 -7.44 13.68 -39.16
C GLN A 46 -6.18 13.84 -38.29
N ALA A 47 -4.94 13.77 -38.76
CA ALA A 47 -4.25 14.45 -39.86
C ALA A 47 -4.07 15.96 -39.66
N ALA A 48 -2.85 16.30 -39.25
CA ALA A 48 -2.02 17.43 -39.67
C ALA A 48 -2.16 18.82 -39.00
N ALA A 49 -0.98 19.43 -38.86
CA ALA A 49 -0.64 20.81 -38.49
C ALA A 49 -0.88 21.16 -37.01
N GLU A 50 0.01 21.79 -36.24
CA GLU A 50 1.16 22.66 -36.56
C GLU A 50 1.97 22.82 -35.26
N SER A 51 3.29 22.97 -35.35
CA SER A 51 4.17 23.49 -34.28
C SER A 51 4.91 24.71 -34.86
N PRO A 52 5.58 25.56 -34.08
CA PRO A 52 5.26 26.26 -32.83
C PRO A 52 5.35 27.81 -33.05
N PRO A 53 5.33 28.65 -32.00
CA PRO A 53 6.59 29.33 -31.69
C PRO A 53 6.94 29.49 -30.20
N PRO A 54 8.24 29.63 -29.85
CA PRO A 54 8.73 30.06 -28.54
C PRO A 54 9.00 31.57 -28.48
N ALA A 55 8.70 32.23 -27.35
CA ALA A 55 9.31 33.47 -26.82
C ALA A 55 8.39 33.99 -25.68
N LYS A 56 8.84 34.54 -24.55
CA LYS A 56 9.88 35.56 -24.36
C LYS A 56 10.51 35.46 -22.96
N ALA A 57 11.81 35.68 -22.95
CA ALA A 57 12.59 36.07 -21.79
C ALA A 57 12.20 37.48 -21.29
N THR A 58 12.14 37.65 -19.98
CA THR A 58 12.35 38.95 -19.32
C THR A 58 13.52 38.84 -18.36
N LYS A 59 14.68 39.32 -18.85
CA LYS A 59 15.78 39.80 -18.03
C LYS A 59 15.31 41.07 -17.31
N LYS A 60 15.45 41.14 -15.98
CA LYS A 60 15.81 42.40 -15.33
C LYS A 60 16.76 42.17 -14.14
N SER A 61 18.00 42.46 -14.46
CA SER A 61 19.19 42.74 -13.66
C SER A 61 19.02 43.81 -12.57
N ARG A 62 19.65 43.58 -11.41
CA ARG A 62 20.63 44.46 -10.72
C ARG A 62 21.12 43.71 -9.47
N ALA A 63 22.38 43.27 -9.39
CA ALA A 63 23.57 44.04 -8.96
C ALA A 63 23.42 44.51 -7.49
N ALA A 64 24.34 44.29 -6.54
CA ALA A 64 25.73 43.87 -6.58
C ALA A 64 26.15 43.30 -5.20
N ALA A 65 27.17 42.44 -5.20
CA ALA A 65 27.99 41.98 -4.08
C ALA A 65 28.88 43.14 -3.52
N PRO A 66 29.81 43.00 -2.53
CA PRO A 66 30.44 41.79 -1.97
C PRO A 66 30.73 41.81 -0.41
N PRO A 67 31.45 40.81 0.16
CA PRO A 67 31.63 40.47 1.60
C PRO A 67 32.92 41.12 2.20
N PRO A 68 33.59 40.76 3.35
CA PRO A 68 33.68 39.50 4.13
C PRO A 68 33.76 39.67 5.68
N SER A 69 34.26 38.62 6.38
CA SER A 69 34.54 38.43 7.82
C SER A 69 33.41 37.70 8.57
N ASP A 70 33.61 36.58 9.27
CA ASP A 70 34.70 36.28 10.20
C ASP A 70 34.84 34.75 10.42
N GLU A 71 36.08 34.31 10.67
CA GLU A 71 36.45 32.97 11.10
C GLU A 71 35.82 32.62 12.45
N SER A 72 35.28 31.40 12.58
CA SER A 72 35.23 30.73 13.88
C SER A 72 35.24 29.22 13.66
N GLU A 73 36.47 28.73 13.63
CA GLU A 73 36.87 27.38 13.95
C GLU A 73 36.35 26.99 15.33
N ALA A 74 35.37 26.09 15.40
CA ALA A 74 34.96 25.44 16.63
C ALA A 74 34.62 23.97 16.35
N ALA A 75 35.63 23.13 16.61
CA ALA A 75 35.63 21.74 17.04
C ALA A 75 34.47 20.79 16.63
N PRO A 76 34.78 19.60 16.08
CA PRO A 76 33.79 18.54 15.88
C PRO A 76 33.36 17.94 17.24
N PRO A 77 32.05 17.90 17.57
CA PRO A 77 31.59 17.10 18.70
C PRO A 77 31.69 15.59 18.38
N PRO A 78 32.01 14.75 19.38
CA PRO A 78 32.30 13.33 19.21
C PRO A 78 31.08 12.49 18.83
N PRO A 79 31.28 11.31 18.19
CA PRO A 79 30.21 10.36 17.91
C PRO A 79 29.93 9.50 19.15
N ALA A 80 28.99 9.95 19.98
CA ALA A 80 28.31 9.14 20.99
C ALA A 80 26.89 9.71 21.08
N THR A 81 25.81 8.96 21.10
CA THR A 81 25.59 7.67 21.76
C THR A 81 24.29 7.11 21.18
N LYS A 82 24.16 5.79 21.11
CA LYS A 82 22.86 5.11 20.96
C LYS A 82 21.95 5.55 22.10
N GLY A 83 21.18 6.60 21.87
CA GLY A 83 20.13 7.05 22.77
C GLY A 83 18.94 6.12 22.59
N GLU A 84 18.74 5.24 23.58
CA GLU A 84 17.47 4.57 23.85
C GLU A 84 16.40 5.64 24.08
N ALA A 85 15.83 6.14 22.99
CA ALA A 85 14.74 7.09 23.02
C ALA A 85 13.44 6.30 23.23
N LYS A 86 13.13 6.13 24.52
CA LYS A 86 11.82 5.75 25.05
C LYS A 86 10.82 6.88 24.70
N THR A 87 10.49 7.02 23.42
CA THR A 87 9.67 8.13 22.89
C THR A 87 8.54 7.60 22.03
N SER A 88 7.34 7.63 22.61
CA SER A 88 6.10 8.09 21.97
C SER A 88 5.85 7.60 20.54
N GLY A 89 5.32 6.38 20.39
CA GLY A 89 4.37 5.93 19.34
C GLY A 89 4.62 6.28 17.86
N LYS A 90 5.76 6.86 17.49
CA LYS A 90 6.05 7.43 16.18
C LYS A 90 7.23 6.69 15.56
N ALA A 91 6.98 6.02 14.44
CA ALA A 91 8.01 5.32 13.68
C ALA A 91 8.24 6.02 12.33
N LYS A 92 9.50 6.34 12.00
CA LYS A 92 9.85 6.79 10.64
C LYS A 92 9.99 5.57 9.74
N VAL A 93 9.31 5.59 8.59
CA VAL A 93 9.22 4.47 7.67
C VAL A 93 9.44 4.95 6.24
N LYS A 94 10.13 4.15 5.44
CA LYS A 94 10.34 4.38 4.01
C LYS A 94 9.33 3.58 3.20
N LEU A 95 8.54 4.27 2.38
CA LEU A 95 7.63 3.64 1.43
C LEU A 95 8.36 3.36 0.11
N TYR A 96 8.21 2.14 -0.37
CA TYR A 96 8.64 1.72 -1.69
C TYR A 96 7.42 1.24 -2.48
N LYS A 97 7.32 1.64 -3.73
CA LYS A 97 6.27 1.22 -4.66
C LYS A 97 6.93 0.39 -5.75
N MET A 98 6.54 -0.88 -5.90
CA MET A 98 7.11 -1.79 -6.92
C MET A 98 8.65 -1.84 -6.89
N GLY A 99 9.24 -1.88 -5.68
CA GLY A 99 10.70 -1.86 -5.48
C GLY A 99 11.38 -0.48 -5.57
N GLU A 100 10.72 0.55 -6.10
CA GLU A 100 11.26 1.91 -6.19
C GLU A 100 10.95 2.73 -4.94
N PHE A 101 11.90 3.56 -4.50
CA PHE A 101 11.66 4.46 -3.37
C PHE A 101 10.61 5.51 -3.76
N CYS A 102 9.59 5.66 -2.92
CA CYS A 102 8.50 6.62 -3.15
C CYS A 102 8.64 7.85 -2.25
N CYS A 103 8.62 7.66 -0.93
CA CYS A 103 8.71 8.76 0.03
C CYS A 103 9.02 8.26 1.46
N ASN A 104 9.43 9.16 2.35
CA ASN A 104 9.48 8.89 3.79
C ASN A 104 8.18 9.33 4.46
N ILE A 105 7.70 8.50 5.39
CA ILE A 105 6.50 8.75 6.18
C ILE A 105 6.79 8.60 7.67
N VAL A 106 5.93 9.19 8.50
CA VAL A 106 5.88 9.00 9.95
C VAL A 106 4.60 8.24 10.27
N ALA A 107 4.74 7.11 10.95
CA ALA A 107 3.66 6.29 11.43
C ALA A 107 3.37 6.60 12.90
N ASN A 108 2.19 7.13 13.18
CA ASN A 108 1.70 7.39 14.53
C ASN A 108 0.74 6.27 14.94
N TYR A 109 1.01 5.61 16.05
CA TYR A 109 0.09 4.63 16.63
C TYR A 109 -1.21 5.31 17.08
N VAL A 110 -2.35 4.73 16.74
CA VAL A 110 -3.67 5.26 17.11
C VAL A 110 -4.41 4.32 18.05
N LYS A 111 -4.59 3.07 17.63
CA LYS A 111 -5.41 2.08 18.35
C LYS A 111 -4.99 0.68 17.96
N GLY A 112 -5.13 -0.30 18.85
CA GLY A 112 -4.92 -1.71 18.53
C GLY A 112 -4.32 -2.46 19.70
N ARG A 113 -3.48 -3.44 19.36
CA ARG A 113 -2.77 -4.27 20.33
C ARG A 113 -1.81 -3.40 21.16
N GLU A 114 -1.84 -3.55 22.49
CA GLU A 114 -1.00 -2.79 23.44
C GLU A 114 0.51 -2.92 23.19
N ILE A 115 0.93 -4.07 22.66
CA ILE A 115 2.29 -4.31 22.20
C ILE A 115 2.23 -4.53 20.68
N PRO A 116 2.18 -3.46 19.87
CA PRO A 116 2.22 -3.61 18.43
C PRO A 116 3.59 -4.17 18.04
N GLU A 117 3.60 -5.19 17.18
CA GLU A 117 4.85 -5.63 16.55
C GLU A 117 5.43 -4.44 15.78
N HIS A 118 6.72 -4.20 15.94
CA HIS A 118 7.37 -3.01 15.38
C HIS A 118 7.10 -2.92 13.87
N LEU A 119 6.53 -1.79 13.45
CA LEU A 119 6.30 -1.52 12.05
C LEU A 119 7.65 -1.51 11.32
N ALA A 120 7.76 -2.27 10.24
CA ALA A 120 8.99 -2.37 9.48
C ALA A 120 9.42 -0.97 9.00
N GLN A 121 10.71 -0.65 9.15
CA GLN A 121 11.28 0.61 8.67
C GLN A 121 11.19 0.78 7.15
N LYS A 122 11.00 -0.33 6.42
CA LYS A 122 10.82 -0.38 4.98
C LYS A 122 9.50 -1.09 4.67
N LEU A 123 8.56 -0.40 4.04
CA LEU A 123 7.31 -0.98 3.57
C LEU A 123 7.32 -1.03 2.04
N GLN A 124 7.16 -2.22 1.49
CA GLN A 124 7.15 -2.46 0.04
C GLN A 124 5.71 -2.71 -0.41
N ILE A 125 5.16 -1.75 -1.15
CA ILE A 125 3.82 -1.80 -1.71
C ILE A 125 3.91 -2.45 -3.08
N ASP A 126 3.92 -3.78 -3.09
CA ASP A 126 4.00 -4.57 -4.32
C ASP A 126 2.61 -5.03 -4.79
N GLN A 127 1.61 -4.95 -3.91
CA GLN A 127 0.26 -5.42 -4.19
C GLN A 127 -0.80 -4.35 -3.91
N ARG A 128 -1.94 -4.48 -4.59
CA ARG A 128 -3.11 -3.63 -4.42
C ARG A 128 -4.37 -4.47 -4.41
N THR A 129 -5.25 -4.23 -3.47
CA THR A 129 -6.47 -5.01 -3.30
C THR A 129 -7.70 -4.13 -3.16
N LYS A 130 -8.89 -4.72 -3.28
CA LYS A 130 -10.16 -4.04 -3.01
C LYS A 130 -10.31 -3.80 -1.51
N ILE A 131 -11.01 -2.73 -1.17
CA ILE A 131 -11.33 -2.39 0.22
C ILE A 131 -12.09 -3.52 0.94
N ASP A 132 -12.94 -4.26 0.24
CA ASP A 132 -13.71 -5.38 0.80
C ASP A 132 -12.80 -6.48 1.39
N HIS A 133 -11.65 -6.74 0.75
CA HIS A 133 -10.67 -7.72 1.27
C HIS A 133 -10.00 -7.21 2.54
N CYS A 134 -9.73 -5.91 2.61
CA CYS A 134 -9.20 -5.28 3.81
C CYS A 134 -10.21 -5.38 4.97
N GLN A 135 -11.49 -5.08 4.70
CA GLN A 135 -12.58 -5.19 5.67
C GLN A 135 -12.73 -6.62 6.21
N ALA A 136 -12.77 -7.62 5.34
CA ALA A 136 -12.89 -9.02 5.75
C ALA A 136 -11.69 -9.49 6.59
N HIS A 137 -10.47 -8.99 6.32
CA HIS A 137 -9.30 -9.27 7.14
C HIS A 137 -9.35 -8.55 8.49
N LEU A 138 -9.80 -7.30 8.50
CA LEU A 138 -9.96 -6.50 9.72
C LEU A 138 -10.98 -7.15 10.66
N GLU A 139 -12.13 -7.58 10.13
CA GLU A 139 -13.17 -8.27 10.89
C GLU A 139 -12.67 -9.59 11.49
N ARG A 140 -11.91 -10.39 10.71
CA ARG A 140 -11.33 -11.65 11.18
C ARG A 140 -10.24 -11.46 12.24
N ALA A 141 -9.51 -10.35 12.16
CA ALA A 141 -8.46 -9.99 13.12
C ALA A 141 -9.06 -9.43 14.42
N GLY A 142 -10.14 -8.68 14.33
CA GLY A 142 -10.81 -8.05 15.46
C GLY A 142 -9.85 -7.19 16.26
N GLN A 143 -9.71 -7.48 17.56
CA GLN A 143 -8.86 -6.73 18.49
C GLN A 143 -7.35 -6.90 18.24
N LEU A 144 -6.95 -7.86 17.40
CA LEU A 144 -5.54 -8.08 17.06
C LEU A 144 -5.03 -7.10 15.99
N ALA A 145 -5.92 -6.35 15.34
CA ALA A 145 -5.54 -5.36 14.36
C ALA A 145 -5.01 -4.08 15.03
N THR A 146 -3.96 -3.51 14.43
CA THR A 146 -3.39 -2.22 14.85
C THR A 146 -3.60 -1.18 13.76
N VAL A 147 -4.08 -0.01 14.18
CA VAL A 147 -4.35 1.17 13.36
C VAL A 147 -3.24 2.18 13.55
N TRP A 148 -2.66 2.60 12.44
CA TRP A 148 -1.62 3.61 12.32
C TRP A 148 -2.12 4.78 11.49
N HIS A 149 -1.71 6.00 11.82
CA HIS A 149 -1.85 7.15 10.93
C HIS A 149 -0.49 7.46 10.31
N PHE A 150 -0.44 7.45 8.99
CA PHE A 150 0.71 7.85 8.21
C PHE A 150 0.60 9.31 7.80
N SER A 151 1.71 10.02 7.91
CA SER A 151 1.88 11.38 7.40
C SER A 151 3.22 11.47 6.67
N ALA A 152 3.34 12.34 5.68
CA ALA A 152 4.63 12.62 5.05
C ALA A 152 5.65 13.08 6.12
N ALA A 153 6.89 12.57 6.04
CA ALA A 153 7.93 12.93 7.01
C ALA A 153 8.54 14.31 6.71
N ASP A 154 8.73 14.63 5.43
CA ASP A 154 9.35 15.85 4.95
C ASP A 154 8.45 16.56 3.92
N ARG A 155 8.61 17.88 3.76
CA ARG A 155 7.86 18.66 2.76
C ARG A 155 8.11 18.23 1.31
N LYS A 156 9.31 17.71 1.02
CA LYS A 156 9.68 17.14 -0.29
C LYS A 156 8.91 15.85 -0.62
N ASP A 157 8.50 15.12 0.41
CA ASP A 157 7.85 13.83 0.30
C ASP A 157 6.32 13.98 0.14
N CYS A 158 5.74 15.14 0.46
CA CYS A 158 4.31 15.42 0.35
C CYS A 158 3.77 15.16 -1.06
N ALA A 159 4.42 15.68 -2.10
CA ALA A 159 3.93 15.53 -3.47
C ALA A 159 3.87 14.05 -3.92
N ALA A 160 4.89 13.25 -3.56
CA ALA A 160 4.91 11.82 -3.85
C ALA A 160 3.88 11.03 -3.00
N TYR A 161 3.71 11.43 -1.75
CA TYR A 161 2.71 10.86 -0.84
C TYR A 161 1.28 11.13 -1.33
N ASP A 162 0.96 12.35 -1.75
CA ASP A 162 -0.35 12.72 -2.27
C ASP A 162 -0.63 12.00 -3.60
N ALA A 163 0.35 11.98 -4.52
CA ALA A 163 0.23 11.23 -5.78
C ALA A 163 0.01 9.72 -5.57
N LEU A 164 0.59 9.14 -4.51
CA LEU A 164 0.35 7.75 -4.14
C LEU A 164 -1.10 7.54 -3.66
N CYS A 165 -1.64 8.48 -2.88
CA CYS A 165 -3.02 8.44 -2.40
C CYS A 165 -4.00 8.56 -3.55
N ASP A 166 -3.82 9.55 -4.42
CA ASP A 166 -4.65 9.79 -5.60
C ASP A 166 -4.69 8.56 -6.50
N TYR A 167 -3.53 7.92 -6.71
CA TYR A 167 -3.43 6.69 -7.47
C TYR A 167 -4.29 5.56 -6.90
N PHE A 168 -4.36 5.41 -5.57
CA PHE A 168 -5.18 4.40 -4.93
C PHE A 168 -6.68 4.70 -5.06
N VAL A 169 -7.07 5.95 -4.87
CA VAL A 169 -8.46 6.41 -5.03
C VAL A 169 -8.93 6.22 -6.48
N GLU A 170 -8.13 6.66 -7.45
CA GLU A 170 -8.44 6.53 -8.89
C GLU A 170 -8.61 5.07 -9.30
N LYS A 171 -7.78 4.17 -8.76
CA LYS A 171 -7.87 2.73 -9.05
C LYS A 171 -8.83 1.97 -8.16
N GLN A 172 -9.56 2.66 -7.27
CA GLN A 172 -10.50 2.09 -6.30
C GLN A 172 -9.91 0.93 -5.50
N ARG A 173 -8.66 1.08 -5.06
CA ARG A 173 -7.89 0.03 -4.38
C ARG A 173 -7.12 0.60 -3.20
N VAL A 174 -6.75 -0.28 -2.28
CA VAL A 174 -5.83 0.02 -1.18
C VAL A 174 -4.48 -0.64 -1.43
N GLY A 175 -3.41 -0.02 -0.92
CA GLY A 175 -2.07 -0.63 -0.93
C GLY A 175 -2.02 -1.82 0.02
N LEU A 176 -1.31 -2.89 -0.37
CA LEU A 176 -1.06 -4.05 0.46
C LEU A 176 0.45 -4.30 0.53
N VAL A 177 0.97 -4.31 1.74
CA VAL A 177 2.33 -4.73 2.08
C VAL A 177 2.24 -6.07 2.78
N GLN A 178 2.94 -7.06 2.24
CA GLN A 178 3.04 -8.37 2.83
C GLN A 178 4.40 -8.52 3.51
N THR A 179 4.38 -8.81 4.80
CA THR A 179 5.58 -9.20 5.55
C THR A 179 5.45 -10.65 6.01
N PRO A 180 6.53 -11.31 6.47
CA PRO A 180 6.46 -12.67 6.98
C PRO A 180 5.57 -12.84 8.22
N SER A 181 5.37 -11.77 9.00
CA SER A 181 4.63 -11.80 10.28
C SER A 181 3.25 -11.15 10.21
N TYR A 182 3.06 -10.15 9.35
CA TYR A 182 1.83 -9.36 9.28
C TYR A 182 1.57 -8.79 7.88
N TYR A 183 0.32 -8.43 7.63
CA TYR A 183 -0.09 -7.60 6.49
C TYR A 183 -0.22 -6.15 6.93
N VAL A 184 0.19 -5.20 6.10
CA VAL A 184 -0.12 -3.78 6.28
C VAL A 184 -0.94 -3.31 5.10
N TYR A 185 -2.19 -2.89 5.36
CA TYR A 185 -3.02 -2.21 4.38
C TYR A 185 -2.81 -0.71 4.48
N ILE A 186 -2.61 -0.06 3.33
CA ILE A 186 -2.43 1.39 3.24
C ILE A 186 -3.69 1.95 2.59
N VAL A 187 -4.53 2.60 3.40
CA VAL A 187 -5.85 3.09 3.02
C VAL A 187 -5.78 4.61 2.84
N PRO A 188 -6.09 5.15 1.65
CA PRO A 188 -6.06 6.59 1.42
C PRO A 188 -7.12 7.31 2.29
N PRO A 189 -6.95 8.61 2.56
CA PRO A 189 -7.81 9.41 3.44
C PRO A 189 -9.14 9.75 2.74
N THR A 190 -9.95 8.74 2.46
CA THR A 190 -11.25 8.88 1.80
C THR A 190 -12.35 8.45 2.75
N GLU A 191 -13.33 9.33 2.99
CA GLU A 191 -14.43 9.07 3.93
C GLU A 191 -15.20 7.78 3.61
N ALA A 192 -15.39 7.47 2.32
CA ALA A 192 -16.04 6.24 1.89
C ALA A 192 -15.32 4.98 2.41
N TYR A 193 -13.99 4.95 2.34
CA TYR A 193 -13.19 3.81 2.80
C TYR A 193 -13.15 3.73 4.33
N LEU A 194 -12.96 4.87 5.00
CA LEU A 194 -12.91 4.91 6.46
C LEU A 194 -14.25 4.49 7.07
N LYS A 195 -15.37 4.96 6.51
CA LYS A 195 -16.72 4.55 6.92
C LYS A 195 -16.97 3.07 6.71
N GLN A 196 -16.54 2.51 5.57
CA GLN A 196 -16.68 1.07 5.31
C GLN A 196 -15.88 0.21 6.29
N LEU A 197 -14.73 0.71 6.75
CA LEU A 197 -13.89 0.05 7.75
C LEU A 197 -14.34 0.31 9.20
N GLY A 198 -15.37 1.14 9.43
CA GLY A 198 -15.83 1.52 10.77
C GLY A 198 -14.82 2.38 11.54
N LEU A 199 -13.97 3.12 10.82
CA LEU A 199 -12.95 4.01 11.39
C LEU A 199 -13.43 5.45 11.41
N GLN A 200 -12.84 6.26 12.28
CA GLN A 200 -13.12 7.69 12.33
C GLN A 200 -12.56 8.38 11.07
N ASN A 201 -13.31 9.36 10.55
CA ASN A 201 -12.83 10.18 9.45
C ASN A 201 -11.54 10.88 9.85
N SER A 202 -10.53 10.83 8.98
CA SER A 202 -9.25 11.48 9.21
C SER A 202 -8.66 11.95 7.89
N ASN A 203 -7.84 13.01 7.95
CA ASN A 203 -7.11 13.54 6.80
C ASN A 203 -5.76 12.82 6.58
N PHE A 204 -5.52 11.73 7.31
CA PHE A 204 -4.27 10.97 7.25
C PHE A 204 -4.50 9.64 6.58
N VAL A 205 -3.47 9.13 5.88
CA VAL A 205 -3.53 7.76 5.35
C VAL A 205 -3.56 6.82 6.54
N VAL A 206 -4.45 5.84 6.50
CA VAL A 206 -4.59 4.86 7.57
C VAL A 206 -3.84 3.59 7.21
N GLY A 207 -2.96 3.17 8.11
CA GLY A 207 -2.26 1.89 8.07
C GLY A 207 -2.96 0.86 8.94
N LEU A 208 -3.42 -0.25 8.37
CA LEU A 208 -3.96 -1.38 9.14
C LEU A 208 -2.97 -2.52 9.15
N GLN A 209 -2.38 -2.77 10.31
CA GLN A 209 -1.47 -3.88 10.56
C GLN A 209 -2.27 -5.06 11.11
N ILE A 210 -2.27 -6.17 10.38
CA ILE A 210 -3.02 -7.38 10.70
C ILE A 210 -2.03 -8.55 10.81
N PRO A 211 -1.88 -9.18 11.98
CA PRO A 211 -0.97 -10.31 12.15
C PRO A 211 -1.42 -11.52 11.32
N ILE A 212 -0.45 -12.21 10.73
CA ILE A 212 -0.68 -13.52 10.11
C ILE A 212 -0.78 -14.52 11.25
N LYS A 213 -2.01 -14.93 11.58
CA LYS A 213 -2.23 -15.98 12.60
C LYS A 213 -1.37 -17.20 12.22
N LYS A 214 -0.45 -17.59 13.10
CA LYS A 214 0.20 -18.89 13.07
C LYS A 214 -0.68 -19.90 13.77
#